data_AF-A0A7J4R8H2-F1
#
_entry.id   AF-A0A7J4R8H2-F1
#
_cell.length_a   1.000
_cell.length_b   1.000
_cell.length_c   1.000
_cell.angle_alpha   90.00
_cell.angle_beta   90.00
_cell.angle_gamma   90.00
#
_symmetry.space_group_name_H-M   'P 1'
#
loop_
_entity.id
_entity.type
_entity.pdbx_description
1 polymer ?
#
loop_
_entity_poly.entity_id
_entity_poly.type
_entity_poly.pdbx_seq_one_letter_code
_entity_poly.pdbx_strand_id
1 'polypeptide(L)'
;MKLKKKGLALSTIATLIIVILIMVILLAFISLLYSKNLDKELVAENKCRMSAKILRTLSHSYDHEAFADSLECPTMDVVIEEKDPEEVMRGIADHMDTCLSIFFDPGQEGNPPELFNDKGVVCLICHRISFSEGLGGRIIDREEFESFLKDEYPNRGSLTYYDRFAGLATGQIKMRDLVNDDDLLDTIDTSKTYATVFVYAKGYSFIEGIKNSIKKLVRKTLGFIAGAAYSMSISSEPEIAVFIMLKEYDVNELSDLADLGCYMAGKQSTKP
;
A
#
# COMPACT_ATOMS: atom_id res chain seq x y z
N MET A 1 -45.66 -31.24 -48.51
CA MET A 1 -44.76 -31.23 -47.32
C MET A 1 -43.58 -30.25 -47.54
N LYS A 2 -43.82 -28.93 -47.57
CA LYS A 2 -42.76 -27.90 -47.81
C LYS A 2 -42.90 -26.62 -46.97
N LEU A 3 -43.73 -26.61 -45.93
CA LEU A 3 -43.98 -25.42 -45.10
C LEU A 3 -43.23 -25.39 -43.75
N LYS A 4 -42.65 -26.51 -43.29
CA LYS A 4 -41.95 -26.57 -41.98
C LYS A 4 -40.47 -26.14 -41.99
N LYS A 5 -39.80 -26.04 -43.16
CA LYS A 5 -38.36 -25.66 -43.23
C LYS A 5 -38.10 -24.15 -43.16
N LYS A 6 -39.06 -23.31 -43.54
CA LYS A 6 -38.90 -21.84 -43.52
C LYS A 6 -39.03 -21.25 -42.11
N GLY A 7 -39.87 -21.83 -41.25
CA GLY A 7 -40.01 -21.39 -39.85
C GLY A 7 -38.77 -21.66 -39.02
N LEU A 8 -38.11 -22.81 -39.23
CA LEU A 8 -36.86 -23.16 -38.54
C LEU A 8 -35.70 -22.25 -38.99
N ALA A 9 -35.60 -21.97 -40.30
CA ALA A 9 -34.58 -21.08 -40.82
C ALA A 9 -34.76 -19.62 -40.35
N LEU A 10 -36.01 -19.12 -40.31
CA LEU A 10 -36.29 -17.78 -39.77
C LEU A 10 -36.02 -17.69 -38.27
N SER A 11 -36.35 -18.72 -37.48
CA SER A 11 -36.06 -18.71 -36.04
C SER A 11 -34.54 -18.73 -35.79
N THR A 12 -33.78 -19.52 -36.54
CA THR A 12 -32.32 -19.58 -36.40
C THR A 12 -31.65 -18.26 -36.79
N ILE A 13 -32.13 -17.60 -37.86
CA ILE A 13 -31.63 -16.29 -38.27
C ILE A 13 -31.95 -15.22 -37.21
N ALA A 14 -33.17 -15.24 -36.66
CA ALA A 14 -33.57 -14.30 -35.61
C ALA A 14 -32.74 -14.47 -34.33
N THR A 15 -32.49 -15.72 -33.89
CA THR A 15 -31.62 -15.99 -32.74
C THR A 15 -30.19 -15.53 -32.98
N LEU A 16 -29.65 -15.73 -34.19
CA LEU A 16 -28.30 -15.28 -34.54
C LEU A 16 -28.16 -13.75 -34.48
N ILE A 17 -29.17 -13.02 -34.95
CA ILE A 17 -29.21 -11.55 -34.88
C ILE A 17 -29.24 -11.08 -33.43
N ILE A 18 -30.04 -11.72 -32.57
CA ILE A 18 -30.10 -11.39 -31.13
C ILE A 18 -28.75 -11.63 -30.46
N VAL A 19 -28.09 -12.75 -30.75
CA VAL A 19 -26.75 -13.06 -30.19
C VAL A 19 -25.72 -12.02 -30.63
N ILE A 20 -25.73 -11.63 -31.91
CA ILE A 20 -24.84 -10.58 -32.42
C ILE A 20 -25.14 -9.24 -31.73
N LEU A 21 -26.40 -8.86 -31.56
CA LEU A 21 -26.79 -7.64 -30.84
C LEU A 21 -26.30 -7.65 -29.39
N ILE A 22 -26.46 -8.77 -28.67
CA ILE A 22 -25.93 -8.92 -27.30
C ILE A 22 -24.41 -8.77 -27.30
N MET A 23 -23.71 -9.40 -28.24
CA MET A 23 -22.26 -9.32 -28.35
C MET A 23 -21.78 -7.89 -28.65
N VAL A 24 -22.49 -7.15 -29.52
CA VAL A 24 -22.21 -5.74 -29.81
C VAL A 24 -22.45 -4.86 -28.58
N ILE A 25 -23.54 -5.11 -27.83
CA ILE A 25 -23.83 -4.38 -26.59
C ILE A 25 -22.75 -4.65 -25.54
N LEU A 26 -22.31 -5.91 -25.37
CA LEU A 26 -21.22 -6.26 -24.46
C LEU A 26 -19.90 -5.60 -24.86
N LEU A 27 -19.55 -5.60 -26.15
CA LEU A 27 -18.35 -4.93 -26.66
C LEU A 27 -18.42 -3.41 -26.47
N ALA A 28 -19.58 -2.80 -26.69
CA ALA A 28 -19.79 -1.38 -26.43
C ALA A 28 -19.63 -1.05 -24.93
N PHE A 29 -20.15 -1.90 -24.04
CA PHE A 29 -20.02 -1.74 -22.59
C PHE A 29 -18.56 -1.89 -22.14
N ILE A 30 -17.84 -2.89 -22.66
CA ILE A 30 -16.40 -3.08 -22.42
C ILE A 30 -15.62 -1.86 -22.93
N SER A 31 -15.90 -1.40 -24.16
CA SER A 31 -15.26 -0.21 -24.72
C SER A 31 -15.55 1.04 -23.89
N LEU A 32 -16.76 1.18 -23.35
CA LEU A 32 -17.12 2.33 -22.52
C LEU A 32 -16.39 2.28 -21.17
N LEU A 33 -16.25 1.09 -20.57
CA LEU A 33 -15.44 0.85 -19.37
C LEU A 33 -13.93 1.03 -19.59
N TYR A 34 -13.41 0.74 -20.78
CA TYR A 34 -12.01 0.99 -21.15
C TYR A 34 -11.74 2.46 -21.54
N SER A 35 -12.75 3.16 -22.10
CA SER A 35 -12.62 4.54 -22.57
C SER A 35 -12.75 5.59 -21.47
N LYS A 36 -13.54 5.30 -20.43
CA LYS A 36 -13.33 5.94 -19.14
C LYS A 36 -12.05 5.33 -18.64
N ASN A 37 -10.97 6.11 -18.55
CA ASN A 37 -9.71 5.66 -17.98
C ASN A 37 -10.02 4.87 -16.71
N LEU A 38 -10.00 3.54 -16.78
CA LEU A 38 -9.87 2.72 -15.60
C LEU A 38 -8.61 3.26 -14.97
N ASP A 39 -8.76 3.93 -13.82
CA ASP A 39 -7.65 4.62 -13.17
C ASP A 39 -6.48 3.66 -13.16
N LYS A 40 -5.42 4.03 -13.88
CA LYS A 40 -4.25 3.16 -14.03
C LYS A 40 -3.69 2.83 -12.64
N GLU A 41 -3.85 3.77 -11.72
CA GLU A 41 -3.62 3.64 -10.29
C GLU A 41 -4.50 2.55 -9.68
N LEU A 42 -5.82 2.61 -9.81
CA LEU A 42 -6.74 1.59 -9.30
C LEU A 42 -6.44 0.18 -9.87
N VAL A 43 -6.05 0.09 -11.14
CA VAL A 43 -5.65 -1.19 -11.76
C VAL A 43 -4.32 -1.68 -11.19
N ALA A 44 -3.35 -0.79 -11.01
CA ALA A 44 -2.04 -1.10 -10.44
C ALA A 44 -2.15 -1.52 -8.96
N GLU A 45 -2.97 -0.82 -8.18
CA GLU A 45 -3.26 -1.13 -6.78
C GLU A 45 -3.90 -2.52 -6.66
N ASN A 46 -4.94 -2.79 -7.44
CA ASN A 46 -5.60 -4.10 -7.43
C ASN A 46 -4.65 -5.23 -7.83
N LYS A 47 -3.79 -4.98 -8.84
CA LYS A 47 -2.79 -5.93 -9.28
C LYS A 47 -1.75 -6.20 -8.18
N CYS A 48 -1.26 -5.15 -7.54
CA CYS A 48 -0.36 -5.22 -6.41
C CYS A 48 -0.96 -6.06 -5.27
N ARG A 49 -2.17 -5.72 -4.82
CA ARG A 49 -2.88 -6.42 -3.76
C ARG A 49 -3.13 -7.89 -4.07
N MET A 50 -3.51 -8.20 -5.31
CA MET A 50 -3.68 -9.59 -5.75
C MET A 50 -2.37 -10.36 -5.75
N SER A 51 -1.28 -9.77 -6.25
CA SER A 51 0.05 -10.40 -6.25
C SER A 51 0.54 -10.66 -4.82
N ALA A 52 0.41 -9.67 -3.92
CA ALA A 52 0.75 -9.79 -2.50
C ALA A 52 -0.05 -10.92 -1.83
N LYS A 53 -1.36 -11.01 -2.08
CA LYS A 53 -2.22 -12.05 -1.53
C LYS A 53 -1.84 -13.46 -2.01
N ILE A 54 -1.53 -13.62 -3.29
CA ILE A 54 -1.08 -14.90 -3.86
C ILE A 54 0.25 -15.30 -3.22
N LEU A 55 1.21 -14.38 -3.16
CA LEU A 55 2.54 -14.65 -2.60
C LEU A 55 2.46 -14.99 -1.10
N ARG A 56 1.65 -14.28 -0.32
CA ARG A 56 1.38 -14.62 1.09
C ARG A 56 0.81 -16.02 1.28
N THR A 57 -0.11 -16.44 0.39
CA THR A 57 -0.68 -17.80 0.42
C THR A 57 0.37 -18.86 0.13
N LEU A 58 1.44 -18.50 -0.58
CA LEU A 58 2.54 -19.36 -0.97
C LEU A 58 3.84 -19.03 -0.21
N SER A 59 3.77 -18.28 0.89
CA SER A 59 4.94 -17.70 1.58
C SER A 59 6.01 -18.73 1.94
N HIS A 60 5.60 -19.94 2.33
CA HIS A 60 6.51 -21.06 2.64
C HIS A 60 7.36 -21.53 1.45
N SER A 61 6.98 -21.17 0.21
CA SER A 61 7.67 -21.56 -1.03
C SER A 61 8.61 -20.49 -1.58
N TYR A 62 8.61 -19.29 -0.99
CA TYR A 62 9.43 -18.17 -1.43
C TYR A 62 10.44 -17.79 -0.35
N ASP A 63 11.67 -17.52 -0.78
CA ASP A 63 12.58 -16.68 -0.01
C ASP A 63 12.24 -15.20 -0.20
N HIS A 64 12.85 -14.34 0.61
CA HIS A 64 12.60 -12.90 0.61
C HIS A 64 12.91 -12.23 -0.74
N GLU A 65 13.97 -12.65 -1.45
CA GLU A 65 14.34 -12.10 -2.76
C GLU A 65 13.29 -12.50 -3.83
N ALA A 66 12.96 -13.79 -3.91
CA ALA A 66 11.98 -14.31 -4.85
C ALA A 66 10.57 -13.75 -4.57
N PHE A 67 10.21 -13.53 -3.30
CA PHE A 67 8.97 -12.84 -2.93
C PHE A 67 8.94 -11.43 -3.52
N ALA A 68 10.00 -10.65 -3.31
CA ALA A 68 10.05 -9.26 -3.72
C ALA A 68 10.11 -9.08 -5.25
N ASP A 69 10.84 -9.95 -5.95
CA ASP A 69 10.88 -9.98 -7.43
C ASP A 69 9.54 -10.35 -8.06
N SER A 70 8.76 -11.19 -7.37
CA SER A 70 7.45 -11.64 -7.83
C SER A 70 6.34 -10.66 -7.52
N LEU A 71 6.60 -9.65 -6.66
CA LEU A 71 5.60 -8.69 -6.23
C LEU A 71 5.32 -7.65 -7.33
N GLU A 72 4.08 -7.63 -7.84
CA GLU A 72 3.68 -6.75 -8.94
C GLU A 72 3.13 -5.41 -8.43
N CYS A 73 3.92 -4.74 -7.59
CA CYS A 73 3.55 -3.48 -6.94
C CYS A 73 4.41 -2.31 -7.45
N PRO A 74 3.99 -1.58 -8.49
CA PRO A 74 4.69 -0.37 -8.87
C PRO A 74 4.47 0.72 -7.81
N THR A 75 5.46 1.58 -7.61
CA THR A 75 5.25 2.81 -6.85
C THR A 75 4.28 3.72 -7.60
N MET A 76 3.26 4.22 -6.90
CA MET A 76 2.21 5.08 -7.46
C MET A 76 2.48 6.54 -7.11
N ASP A 77 2.59 7.40 -8.11
CA ASP A 77 2.72 8.85 -7.92
C ASP A 77 1.33 9.46 -7.81
N VAL A 78 1.05 10.15 -6.71
CA VAL A 78 -0.28 10.71 -6.38
C VAL A 78 -0.16 12.19 -6.07
N VAL A 79 -1.16 12.95 -6.50
CA VAL A 79 -1.24 14.40 -6.29
C VAL A 79 -2.50 14.69 -5.50
N ILE A 80 -2.34 15.20 -4.27
CA ILE A 80 -3.45 15.68 -3.44
C ILE A 80 -3.80 17.10 -3.92
N GLU A 81 -5.04 17.27 -4.39
CA GLU A 81 -5.56 18.52 -4.97
C GLU A 81 -6.42 19.32 -3.98
N GLU A 82 -6.83 18.67 -2.89
CA GLU A 82 -7.77 19.16 -1.89
C GLU A 82 -7.22 20.36 -1.14
N LYS A 83 -8.04 21.42 -1.02
CA LYS A 83 -7.63 22.67 -0.36
C LYS A 83 -8.04 22.79 1.09
N ASP A 84 -8.83 21.86 1.59
CA ASP A 84 -9.23 21.86 2.99
C ASP A 84 -8.21 21.06 3.83
N PRO A 85 -7.73 21.57 4.98
CA PRO A 85 -6.76 20.84 5.80
C PRO A 85 -7.20 19.43 6.21
N GLU A 86 -8.48 19.25 6.54
CA GLU A 86 -9.02 17.94 6.92
C GLU A 86 -8.99 16.98 5.72
N GLU A 87 -9.36 17.46 4.54
CA GLU A 87 -9.32 16.67 3.30
C GLU A 87 -7.89 16.35 2.85
N VAL A 88 -6.91 17.24 3.10
CA VAL A 88 -5.49 16.94 2.87
C VAL A 88 -5.02 15.82 3.82
N MET A 89 -5.36 15.92 5.12
CA MET A 89 -5.04 14.87 6.08
C MET A 89 -5.71 13.54 5.71
N ARG A 90 -6.96 13.58 5.26
CA ARG A 90 -7.70 12.41 4.76
C ARG A 90 -7.00 11.78 3.56
N GLY A 91 -6.59 12.56 2.57
CA GLY A 91 -5.85 12.06 1.40
C GLY A 91 -4.53 11.40 1.78
N ILE A 92 -3.76 12.00 2.71
CA ILE A 92 -2.53 11.38 3.22
C ILE A 92 -2.84 10.05 3.92
N ALA A 93 -3.83 10.05 4.81
CA ALA A 93 -4.24 8.86 5.57
C ALA A 93 -4.75 7.73 4.67
N ASP A 94 -5.48 8.05 3.60
CA ASP A 94 -5.97 7.07 2.63
C ASP A 94 -4.82 6.38 1.90
N HIS A 95 -3.78 7.10 1.47
CA HIS A 95 -2.62 6.47 0.82
C HIS A 95 -1.79 5.63 1.80
N MET A 96 -1.72 6.03 3.07
CA MET A 96 -1.12 5.21 4.13
C MET A 96 -1.93 3.93 4.38
N ASP A 97 -3.25 4.05 4.45
CA ASP A 97 -4.18 2.93 4.62
C ASP A 97 -4.15 1.96 3.43
N THR A 98 -4.12 2.48 2.21
CA THR A 98 -4.00 1.67 1.00
C THR A 98 -2.71 0.84 1.04
N CYS A 99 -1.59 1.45 1.40
CA CYS A 99 -0.30 0.74 1.56
C CYS A 99 -0.40 -0.41 2.58
N LEU A 100 -1.06 -0.17 3.71
CA LEU A 100 -1.34 -1.19 4.73
C LEU A 100 -2.20 -2.33 4.18
N SER A 101 -3.26 -1.99 3.46
CA SER A 101 -4.26 -2.94 2.96
C SER A 101 -3.77 -3.88 1.85
N ILE A 102 -2.59 -3.62 1.29
CA ILE A 102 -1.89 -4.52 0.36
C ILE A 102 -1.49 -5.81 1.08
N PHE A 103 -0.97 -5.69 2.30
CA PHE A 103 -0.37 -6.81 3.03
C PHE A 103 -1.21 -7.35 4.17
N PHE A 104 -2.18 -6.58 4.66
CA PHE A 104 -3.07 -6.99 5.74
C PHE A 104 -4.48 -7.24 5.23
N ASP A 105 -5.03 -8.41 5.57
CA ASP A 105 -6.46 -8.68 5.36
C ASP A 105 -7.28 -8.02 6.48
N PRO A 106 -8.50 -7.53 6.18
CA PRO A 106 -9.41 -7.01 7.20
C PRO A 106 -9.68 -8.06 8.28
N GLY A 107 -9.47 -7.69 9.55
CA GLY A 107 -9.62 -8.56 10.72
C GLY A 107 -8.37 -9.40 11.06
N GLN A 108 -7.27 -9.29 10.32
CA GLN A 108 -5.98 -9.91 10.65
C GLN A 108 -4.93 -8.89 11.12
N GLU A 109 -5.35 -7.67 11.39
CA GLU A 109 -4.49 -6.62 11.89
C GLU A 109 -4.05 -6.91 13.33
N GLY A 110 -2.78 -7.27 13.48
CA GLY A 110 -2.14 -7.44 14.79
C GLY A 110 -1.05 -8.51 14.83
N ASN A 111 -1.03 -9.41 13.84
CA ASN A 111 0.16 -10.18 13.52
C ASN A 111 0.74 -9.66 12.21
N PRO A 112 2.07 -9.56 12.08
CA PRO A 112 2.69 -9.29 10.80
C PRO A 112 2.30 -10.42 9.83
N PRO A 113 2.03 -10.11 8.56
CA PRO A 113 1.67 -11.11 7.57
C PRO A 113 2.90 -11.98 7.29
N GLU A 114 2.72 -13.29 7.26
CA GLU A 114 3.80 -14.18 6.83
C GLU A 114 4.04 -13.99 5.33
N LEU A 115 5.14 -13.34 4.96
CA LEU A 115 5.44 -13.00 3.56
C LEU A 115 6.36 -14.03 2.89
N PHE A 116 7.37 -14.51 3.61
CA PHE A 116 8.37 -15.45 3.11
C PHE A 116 8.87 -16.38 4.22
N ASN A 117 9.51 -17.48 3.81
CA ASN A 117 9.90 -18.55 4.72
C ASN A 117 11.23 -18.29 5.44
N ASP A 118 12.19 -17.71 4.74
CA ASP A 118 13.55 -17.51 5.23
C ASP A 118 13.70 -16.21 6.02
N LYS A 119 14.95 -15.89 6.40
CA LYS A 119 15.27 -14.64 7.12
C LYS A 119 15.67 -13.59 6.11
N GLY A 120 15.18 -12.38 6.27
CA GLY A 120 15.49 -11.30 5.35
C GLY A 120 14.63 -10.08 5.59
N VAL A 121 14.77 -9.13 4.66
CA VAL A 121 14.07 -7.85 4.70
C VAL A 121 13.53 -7.50 3.32
N VAL A 122 12.25 -7.14 3.26
CA VAL A 122 11.61 -6.62 2.06
C VAL A 122 11.05 -5.23 2.36
N CYS A 123 11.36 -4.28 1.47
CA CYS A 123 10.77 -2.94 1.49
C CYS A 123 9.88 -2.75 0.25
N LEU A 124 8.75 -2.06 0.38
CA LEU A 124 7.93 -1.60 -0.73
C LEU A 124 7.61 -0.12 -0.57
N ILE A 125 7.79 0.67 -1.62
CA ILE A 125 7.27 2.04 -1.68
C ILE A 125 5.92 1.99 -2.39
N CYS A 126 4.86 2.18 -1.62
CA CYS A 126 3.50 2.10 -2.10
C CYS A 126 3.14 3.34 -2.92
N HIS A 127 3.23 4.52 -2.30
CA HIS A 127 2.85 5.79 -2.92
C HIS A 127 3.93 6.86 -2.74
N ARG A 128 4.02 7.76 -3.71
CA ARG A 128 4.69 9.06 -3.61
C ARG A 128 3.64 10.15 -3.66
N ILE A 129 3.43 10.79 -2.53
CA ILE A 129 2.43 11.81 -2.32
C ILE A 129 3.06 13.17 -2.58
N SER A 130 2.50 13.89 -3.54
CA SER A 130 2.78 15.29 -3.82
C SER A 130 1.51 16.10 -3.65
N PHE A 131 1.64 17.42 -3.57
CA PHE A 131 0.51 18.33 -3.39
C PHE A 131 0.44 19.29 -4.57
N SER A 132 -0.78 19.65 -4.97
CA SER A 132 -1.00 20.61 -6.05
C SER A 132 -0.34 21.97 -5.75
N GLU A 133 0.07 22.71 -6.78
CA GLU A 133 0.79 23.98 -6.62
C GLU A 133 0.06 25.01 -5.74
N GLY A 134 -1.29 24.97 -5.71
CA GLY A 134 -2.11 25.84 -4.88
C GLY A 134 -2.09 25.52 -3.37
N LEU A 135 -1.43 24.43 -2.99
CA LEU A 135 -1.28 23.98 -1.60
C LEU A 135 0.11 24.19 -1.05
N GLY A 136 1.11 24.49 -1.87
CA GLY A 136 2.52 24.52 -1.46
C GLY A 136 2.79 25.44 -0.27
N GLY A 137 3.50 24.92 0.73
CA GLY A 137 3.98 25.68 1.90
C GLY A 137 2.98 25.78 3.05
N ARG A 138 1.90 25.00 3.03
CA ARG A 138 1.07 24.79 4.22
C ARG A 138 1.74 23.81 5.16
N ILE A 139 1.54 24.05 6.44
CA ILE A 139 2.12 23.29 7.52
C ILE A 139 0.96 22.66 8.29
N ILE A 140 0.90 21.33 8.31
CA ILE A 140 -0.01 20.54 9.13
C ILE A 140 0.78 20.07 10.34
N ASP A 141 0.25 20.26 11.55
CA ASP A 141 0.92 19.84 12.78
C ASP A 141 0.87 18.31 12.93
N ARG A 142 1.95 17.69 13.44
CA ARG A 142 1.97 16.24 13.65
C ARG A 142 0.88 15.82 14.65
N GLU A 143 0.75 16.51 15.78
CA GLU A 143 -0.19 16.14 16.83
C GLU A 143 -1.64 16.24 16.33
N GLU A 144 -1.92 17.22 15.46
CA GLU A 144 -3.20 17.35 14.76
C GLU A 144 -3.45 16.15 13.84
N PHE A 145 -2.46 15.77 13.02
CA PHE A 145 -2.58 14.62 12.13
C PHE A 145 -2.72 13.28 12.88
N GLU A 146 -1.95 13.08 13.96
CA GLU A 146 -2.07 11.91 14.83
C GLU A 146 -3.46 11.83 15.49
N SER A 147 -3.98 12.97 15.94
CA SER A 147 -5.33 13.05 16.51
C SER A 147 -6.39 12.74 15.46
N PHE A 148 -6.24 13.26 14.25
CA PHE A 148 -7.11 12.94 13.12
C PHE A 148 -7.11 11.44 12.82
N LEU A 149 -5.95 10.80 12.71
CA LEU A 149 -5.82 9.36 12.47
C LEU A 149 -6.49 8.52 13.58
N LYS A 150 -6.46 9.00 14.82
CA LYS A 150 -6.99 8.28 15.97
C LYS A 150 -8.50 8.44 16.13
N ASP A 151 -9.00 9.65 15.97
CA ASP A 151 -10.34 10.03 16.44
C ASP A 151 -11.33 10.33 15.29
N GLU A 152 -10.84 10.74 14.11
CA GLU A 152 -11.68 11.23 13.00
C GLU A 152 -11.60 10.39 11.73
N TYR A 153 -10.45 9.78 11.44
CA TYR A 153 -10.27 8.94 10.27
C TYR A 153 -11.18 7.70 10.34
N PRO A 154 -11.96 7.40 9.28
CA PRO A 154 -12.99 6.37 9.35
C PRO A 154 -12.41 4.99 9.64
N ASN A 155 -13.01 4.33 10.64
CA ASN A 155 -12.70 2.96 10.99
C ASN A 155 -13.00 2.02 9.80
N ARG A 156 -12.08 1.11 9.48
CA ARG A 156 -12.37 -0.03 8.61
C ARG A 156 -12.86 -1.19 9.46
N GLY A 157 -14.18 -1.39 9.48
CA GLY A 157 -14.82 -2.39 10.32
C GLY A 157 -14.90 -1.93 11.77
N SER A 158 -14.35 -2.71 12.70
CA SER A 158 -14.40 -2.42 14.15
C SER A 158 -13.11 -1.81 14.72
N LEU A 159 -12.13 -1.49 13.88
CA LEU A 159 -10.79 -1.04 14.31
C LEU A 159 -10.51 0.37 13.81
N THR A 160 -9.95 1.22 14.68
CA THR A 160 -9.36 2.51 14.29
C THR A 160 -8.07 2.31 13.49
N TYR A 161 -7.58 3.37 12.86
CA TYR A 161 -6.27 3.34 12.17
C TYR A 161 -5.16 2.84 13.11
N TYR A 162 -5.10 3.37 14.34
CA TYR A 162 -4.14 2.95 15.36
C TYR A 162 -4.35 1.51 15.84
N ASP A 163 -5.61 1.06 16.00
CA ASP A 163 -5.90 -0.32 16.42
C ASP A 163 -5.42 -1.37 15.42
N ARG A 164 -5.34 -1.00 14.13
CA ARG A 164 -4.80 -1.87 13.07
C ARG A 164 -3.28 -2.06 13.18
N PHE A 165 -2.61 -1.27 14.01
CA PHE A 165 -1.24 -1.50 14.43
C PHE A 165 -1.23 -2.09 15.83
N ALA A 166 -1.74 -3.31 15.99
CA ALA A 166 -1.88 -3.92 17.31
C ALA A 166 -0.55 -3.95 18.09
N GLY A 167 0.62 -3.94 17.44
CA GLY A 167 1.90 -3.76 18.11
C GLY A 167 1.97 -2.47 18.94
N LEU A 168 1.54 -1.34 18.36
CA LEU A 168 1.43 -0.05 19.02
C LEU A 168 0.24 0.02 20.00
N ALA A 169 -0.94 -0.47 19.59
CA ALA A 169 -2.14 -0.40 20.42
C ALA A 169 -2.10 -1.32 21.66
N THR A 170 -1.49 -2.50 21.53
CA THR A 170 -1.33 -3.46 22.65
C THR A 170 -0.07 -3.22 23.48
N GLY A 171 0.80 -2.28 23.06
CA GLY A 171 2.06 -1.96 23.74
C GLY A 171 3.15 -3.02 23.60
N GLN A 172 2.98 -3.99 22.70
CA GLN A 172 3.98 -5.02 22.39
C GLN A 172 5.22 -4.43 21.70
N ILE A 173 5.02 -3.37 20.92
CA ILE A 173 6.08 -2.46 20.47
C ILE A 173 5.66 -1.07 20.88
N LYS A 174 6.52 -0.36 21.61
CA LYS A 174 6.34 1.08 21.78
C LYS A 174 6.93 1.75 20.56
N MET A 175 6.26 2.80 20.07
CA MET A 175 6.82 3.69 19.05
C MET A 175 8.26 4.11 19.37
N ARG A 176 8.51 4.36 20.66
CA ARG A 176 9.81 4.68 21.28
C ARG A 176 10.90 3.63 21.08
N ASP A 177 10.51 2.38 20.88
CA ASP A 177 11.42 1.26 20.62
C ASP A 177 11.92 1.27 19.16
N LEU A 178 11.22 1.99 18.27
CA LEU A 178 11.59 2.17 16.86
C LEU A 178 12.25 3.53 16.62
N VAL A 179 11.74 4.61 17.22
CA VAL A 179 12.19 5.98 17.03
C VAL A 179 12.00 6.78 18.32
N ASN A 180 12.91 7.69 18.67
CA ASN A 180 12.66 8.58 19.81
C ASN A 180 11.62 9.65 19.43
N ASP A 181 10.74 10.06 20.34
CA ASP A 181 9.71 11.08 20.04
C ASP A 181 10.31 12.39 19.48
N ASP A 182 11.53 12.77 19.90
CA ASP A 182 12.28 13.94 19.42
C ASP A 182 12.80 13.81 17.97
N ASP A 183 12.83 12.59 17.42
CA ASP A 183 13.34 12.30 16.07
C ASP A 183 12.21 12.32 15.01
N LEU A 184 10.94 12.44 15.42
CA LEU A 184 9.78 12.43 14.53
C LEU A 184 9.52 13.80 13.89
N LEU A 185 8.83 13.84 12.74
CA LEU A 185 8.35 15.10 12.15
C LEU A 185 7.54 15.90 13.15
N ASP A 186 7.86 17.17 13.34
CA ASP A 186 6.95 18.06 14.06
C ASP A 186 5.79 18.52 13.18
N THR A 187 6.00 18.54 11.85
CA THR A 187 5.03 19.07 10.89
C THR A 187 5.10 18.42 9.51
N ILE A 188 3.98 18.37 8.79
CA ILE A 188 3.87 17.99 7.38
C ILE A 188 3.80 19.27 6.54
N ASP A 189 4.80 19.47 5.68
CA ASP A 189 4.94 20.62 4.79
C ASP A 189 4.50 20.22 3.38
N THR A 190 3.38 20.77 2.92
CA THR A 190 2.79 20.47 1.61
C THR A 190 3.61 20.99 0.43
N SER A 191 4.71 21.72 0.65
CA SER A 191 5.68 22.00 -0.41
C SER A 191 6.59 20.81 -0.74
N LYS A 192 6.52 19.73 0.06
CA LYS A 192 7.40 18.56 -0.03
C LYS A 192 6.67 17.35 -0.56
N THR A 193 7.44 16.44 -1.15
CA THR A 193 6.98 15.11 -1.55
C THR A 193 7.23 14.13 -0.42
N TYR A 194 6.27 13.23 -0.20
CA TYR A 194 6.33 12.19 0.82
C TYR A 194 6.21 10.81 0.18
N ALA A 195 6.78 9.79 0.81
CA ALA A 195 6.64 8.40 0.38
C ALA A 195 6.04 7.54 1.48
N THR A 196 5.03 6.73 1.16
CA THR A 196 4.54 5.67 2.06
C THR A 196 5.31 4.39 1.78
N VAL A 197 5.95 3.88 2.82
CA VAL A 197 6.87 2.74 2.75
C VAL A 197 6.41 1.66 3.70
N PHE A 198 6.33 0.44 3.19
CA PHE A 198 6.16 -0.78 3.96
C PHE A 198 7.51 -1.48 4.10
N VAL A 199 7.83 -1.91 5.31
CA VAL A 199 9.04 -2.67 5.63
C VAL A 199 8.63 -3.94 6.37
N TYR A 200 9.03 -5.10 5.88
CA TYR A 200 8.84 -6.37 6.57
C TYR A 200 10.19 -7.06 6.80
N ALA A 201 10.36 -7.59 8.01
CA ALA A 201 11.56 -8.30 8.40
C ALA A 201 11.25 -9.58 9.15
N LYS A 202 12.09 -10.59 8.91
CA LYS A 202 12.06 -11.87 9.61
C LYS A 202 13.44 -12.24 10.14
N GLY A 203 13.50 -12.60 11.41
CA GLY A 203 14.71 -12.98 12.13
C GLY A 203 15.35 -11.84 12.93
N TYR A 204 15.84 -12.18 14.13
CA TYR A 204 16.33 -11.21 15.13
C TYR A 204 17.37 -10.21 14.60
N SER A 205 18.38 -10.68 13.86
CA SER A 205 19.46 -9.82 13.36
C SER A 205 18.96 -8.76 12.38
N PHE A 206 17.98 -9.13 11.55
CA PHE A 206 17.38 -8.23 10.57
C PHE A 206 16.44 -7.22 11.24
N ILE A 207 15.67 -7.66 12.23
CA ILE A 207 14.81 -6.78 13.03
C ILE A 207 15.62 -5.70 13.74
N GLU A 208 16.71 -6.08 14.42
CA GLU A 208 17.60 -5.11 15.08
C GLU A 208 18.31 -4.19 14.07
N GLY A 209 18.69 -4.71 12.90
CA GLY A 209 19.22 -3.89 11.81
C GLY A 209 18.23 -2.81 11.37
N ILE A 210 16.99 -3.20 11.12
CA ILE A 210 15.93 -2.28 10.67
C ILE A 210 15.57 -1.26 11.74
N LYS A 211 15.47 -1.63 13.02
CA LYS A 211 15.22 -0.65 14.09
C LYS A 211 16.26 0.48 14.06
N ASN A 212 17.54 0.12 13.93
CA ASN A 212 18.62 1.09 13.85
C ASN A 212 18.56 1.94 12.57
N SER A 213 18.27 1.31 11.44
CA SER A 213 18.21 1.99 10.15
C SER A 213 16.95 2.88 10.03
N ILE A 214 15.79 2.46 10.54
CA ILE A 214 14.59 3.30 10.67
C ILE A 214 14.90 4.52 11.54
N LYS A 215 15.56 4.32 12.70
CA LYS A 215 15.94 5.44 13.57
C LYS A 215 16.85 6.45 12.87
N LYS A 216 17.82 5.99 12.08
CA LYS A 216 18.69 6.85 11.27
C LYS A 216 17.92 7.56 10.16
N LEU A 217 17.07 6.81 9.45
CA LEU A 217 16.29 7.29 8.33
C LEU A 217 15.32 8.37 8.79
N VAL A 218 14.54 8.12 9.84
CA VAL A 218 13.59 9.07 10.41
C VAL A 218 14.29 10.34 10.90
N ARG A 219 15.49 10.23 11.50
CA ARG A 219 16.33 11.40 11.83
C ARG A 219 16.80 12.20 10.62
N LYS A 220 17.19 11.51 9.55
CA LYS A 220 17.74 12.15 8.34
C LYS A 220 16.62 12.82 7.53
N THR A 221 15.52 12.11 7.31
CA THR A 221 14.44 12.55 6.43
C THR A 221 13.42 13.40 7.17
N LEU A 222 13.43 13.43 8.52
CA LEU A 222 12.29 13.81 9.33
C LEU A 222 11.09 12.94 8.88
N GLY A 223 11.08 11.68 9.27
CA GLY A 223 10.00 10.73 8.92
C GLY A 223 8.88 10.72 9.97
N PHE A 224 7.69 10.30 9.56
CA PHE A 224 6.59 9.94 10.45
C PHE A 224 6.40 8.42 10.39
N ILE A 225 6.43 7.71 11.52
CA ILE A 225 6.04 6.30 11.52
C ILE A 225 4.52 6.24 11.58
N ALA A 226 3.95 5.64 10.54
CA ALA A 226 2.51 5.45 10.39
C ALA A 226 1.98 4.31 11.28
N GLY A 227 2.82 3.29 11.51
CA GLY A 227 2.50 2.23 12.45
C GLY A 227 3.45 1.03 12.39
N ALA A 228 3.32 0.11 13.36
CA ALA A 228 4.09 -1.13 13.39
C ALA A 228 3.29 -2.31 13.95
N ALA A 229 3.48 -3.49 13.37
CA ALA A 229 3.00 -4.77 13.85
C ALA A 229 4.19 -5.71 14.11
N TYR A 230 4.12 -6.48 15.18
CA TYR A 230 5.20 -7.36 15.62
C TYR A 230 4.62 -8.67 16.11
N SER A 231 5.29 -9.77 15.77
CA SER A 231 4.97 -11.07 16.35
C SER A 231 6.23 -11.78 16.77
N MET A 232 6.15 -12.37 17.94
CA MET A 232 7.20 -13.12 18.58
C MET A 232 6.58 -14.43 19.06
N SER A 233 6.83 -15.50 18.31
CA SER A 233 6.40 -16.84 18.67
C SER A 233 7.59 -17.62 19.22
N ILE A 234 7.34 -18.47 20.21
CA ILE A 234 8.36 -19.31 20.86
C ILE A 234 8.89 -20.39 19.90
N SER A 235 8.13 -20.73 18.86
CA SER A 235 8.44 -21.81 17.91
C SER A 235 8.78 -21.34 16.50
N SER A 236 8.79 -20.04 16.23
CA SER A 236 9.15 -19.47 14.92
C SER A 236 10.05 -18.26 15.08
N GLU A 237 10.73 -17.88 13.99
CA GLU A 237 11.53 -16.66 13.97
C GLU A 237 10.63 -15.44 14.22
N PRO A 238 11.13 -14.40 14.90
CA PRO A 238 10.37 -13.17 15.11
C PRO A 238 10.17 -12.44 13.79
N GLU A 239 9.08 -11.71 13.70
CA GLU A 239 8.68 -10.96 12.51
C GLU A 239 8.22 -9.55 12.89
N ILE A 240 8.56 -8.56 12.06
CA ILE A 240 8.10 -7.18 12.20
C ILE A 240 7.63 -6.65 10.85
N ALA A 241 6.54 -5.89 10.88
CA ALA A 241 6.02 -5.12 9.77
C ALA A 241 5.91 -3.66 10.21
N VAL A 242 6.57 -2.74 9.51
CA VAL A 242 6.58 -1.31 9.83
C VAL A 242 6.09 -0.52 8.63
N PHE A 243 5.25 0.47 8.89
CA PHE A 243 4.74 1.41 7.92
C PHE A 243 5.25 2.80 8.26
N ILE A 244 5.86 3.45 7.29
CA ILE A 244 6.56 4.72 7.48
C ILE A 244 6.17 5.67 6.37
N MET A 245 5.93 6.92 6.73
CA MET A 245 5.83 8.04 5.80
C MET A 245 7.13 8.84 5.86
N LEU A 246 7.87 8.89 4.76
CA LEU A 246 9.16 9.57 4.67
C LEU A 246 9.01 10.88 3.92
N LYS A 247 9.53 11.98 4.48
CA LYS A 247 9.57 13.31 3.84
C LYS A 247 10.77 13.41 2.90
N GLU A 248 10.62 14.19 1.84
CA GLU A 248 11.68 14.48 0.85
C GLU A 248 12.26 13.22 0.21
N TYR A 249 11.38 12.34 -0.25
CA TYR A 249 11.82 11.17 -0.98
C TYR A 249 12.31 11.55 -2.39
N ASP A 250 13.60 11.86 -2.54
CA ASP A 250 14.27 11.82 -3.83
C ASP A 250 14.60 10.35 -4.15
N VAL A 251 14.14 9.87 -5.29
CA VAL A 251 14.34 8.49 -5.77
C VAL A 251 15.83 8.13 -5.85
N ASN A 252 16.70 9.13 -5.97
CA ASN A 252 18.15 8.93 -5.98
C ASN A 252 18.72 8.61 -4.59
N GLU A 253 17.99 8.87 -3.50
CA GLU A 253 18.34 8.46 -2.12
C GLU A 253 17.76 7.08 -1.74
N LEU A 254 17.45 6.23 -2.74
CA LEU A 254 17.24 4.78 -2.55
C LEU A 254 18.41 4.09 -1.83
N SER A 255 19.59 4.71 -1.80
CA SER A 255 20.74 4.27 -1.00
C SER A 255 20.40 4.16 0.50
N ASP A 256 19.54 5.02 1.02
CA ASP A 256 19.20 5.01 2.45
C ASP A 256 18.23 3.88 2.80
N LEU A 257 17.44 3.41 1.82
CA LEU A 257 16.66 2.18 1.97
C LEU A 257 17.55 0.94 1.77
N ALA A 258 18.61 1.04 0.97
CA ALA A 258 19.64 -0.01 0.91
C ALA A 258 20.38 -0.17 2.26
N ASP A 259 20.53 0.91 3.03
CA ASP A 259 21.04 0.88 4.42
C ASP A 259 20.10 0.15 5.40
N LEU A 260 18.83 -0.10 5.06
CA LEU A 260 17.95 -1.02 5.80
C LEU A 260 18.29 -2.50 5.55
N GLY A 261 19.22 -2.80 4.62
CA GLY A 261 19.43 -4.15 4.11
C GLY A 261 18.22 -4.67 3.32
N CYS A 262 17.38 -3.76 2.83
CA CYS A 262 16.12 -4.08 2.18
C CYS A 262 16.31 -4.57 0.76
N TYR A 263 15.67 -5.69 0.44
CA TYR A 263 15.36 -6.00 -0.95
C TYR A 263 14.13 -5.19 -1.36
N MET A 264 14.30 -4.31 -2.36
CA MET A 264 13.22 -3.44 -2.83
C MET A 264 12.26 -4.26 -3.69
N ALA A 265 11.04 -4.44 -3.20
CA ALA A 265 9.95 -4.98 -3.98
C ALA A 265 9.33 -3.88 -4.85
N GLY A 266 8.84 -4.29 -6.02
CA GLY A 266 8.20 -3.40 -6.97
C GLY A 266 9.13 -2.88 -8.07
N LYS A 267 8.65 -2.92 -9.31
CA LYS A 267 9.33 -2.27 -10.43
C LYS A 267 9.05 -0.78 -10.35
N GLN A 268 10.11 0.05 -10.38
CA GLN A 268 9.93 1.49 -10.56
C GLN A 268 9.05 1.72 -11.80
N SER A 269 8.03 2.57 -11.67
CA SER A 269 7.27 3.04 -12.82
C SER A 269 8.23 3.79 -13.74
N THR A 270 8.81 3.09 -14.71
CA THR A 270 9.62 3.73 -15.73
C THR A 270 8.66 4.40 -16.71
N LYS A 271 8.29 5.67 -16.47
CA LYS A 271 8.15 6.66 -17.53
C LYS A 271 7.99 8.09 -16.98
N PRO A 272 8.63 9.08 -17.65
CA PRO A 272 8.50 10.51 -17.37
C PRO A 272 7.10 11.06 -17.69
#